data_AF-A0AAV2A5I0-F1
#
_entry.id   AF-A0AAV2A5I0-F1
#
_cell.length_a   1.000
_cell.length_b   1.000
_cell.length_c   1.000
_cell.angle_alpha   90.00
_cell.angle_beta   90.00
_cell.angle_gamma   90.00
#
_symmetry.space_group_name_H-M   'P 1'
#
loop_
_entity.id
_entity.type
_entity.pdbx_description
1 polymer ?
#
loop_
_entity_poly.entity_id
_entity_poly.type
_entity_poly.pdbx_seq_one_letter_code
_entity_poly.pdbx_strand_id
1 'polypeptide(L)'
;MMRLFGNPLITLHLYEPRAPRRAVLQNSRCQILPEYDTVPKTSFSCQGRTYGYYADPEVNCQVFHICPGAYGVGHYSFLCPNQTVFNQAYLVCDHPYNVDCSTADGLYSINNNFFALDDNDL
;
A
#
# COMPACT_ATOMS: atom_id res chain seq x y z
N MET A 1 -17.21 -43.32 46.99
CA MET A 1 -17.58 -41.93 47.34
C MET A 1 -16.79 -40.98 46.47
N MET A 2 -17.42 -40.54 45.38
CA MET A 2 -16.88 -39.71 44.31
C MET A 2 -16.76 -38.26 44.80
N ARG A 3 -15.58 -37.63 44.65
CA ARG A 3 -15.46 -36.17 44.68
C ARG A 3 -15.48 -35.67 43.23
N LEU A 4 -16.51 -34.89 42.90
CA LEU A 4 -16.59 -34.02 41.71
C LEU A 4 -15.66 -32.81 42.00
N PHE A 5 -14.87 -32.24 41.09
CA PHE A 5 -15.15 -31.82 39.70
C PHE A 5 -13.91 -31.99 38.81
N GLY A 6 -14.12 -32.35 37.53
CA GLY A 6 -13.11 -32.36 36.47
C GLY A 6 -13.11 -31.09 35.61
N ASN A 7 -11.90 -30.72 35.17
CA ASN A 7 -11.45 -30.08 33.91
C ASN A 7 -12.31 -29.00 33.22
N PRO A 8 -11.70 -27.87 32.75
CA PRO A 8 -10.75 -27.94 31.64
C PRO A 8 -9.65 -26.84 31.60
N LEU A 9 -8.37 -27.22 31.66
CA LEU A 9 -7.24 -26.38 31.20
C LEU A 9 -6.86 -26.71 29.75
N ILE A 10 -7.86 -26.80 28.87
CA ILE A 10 -7.64 -26.75 27.41
C ILE A 10 -8.10 -25.36 26.98
N THR A 11 -7.23 -24.36 27.17
CA THR A 11 -7.45 -23.06 26.53
C THR A 11 -7.17 -23.27 25.05
N LEU A 12 -8.22 -23.10 24.23
CA LEU A 12 -8.16 -23.14 22.78
C LEU A 12 -6.98 -22.31 22.27
N HIS A 13 -6.33 -22.79 21.22
CA HIS A 13 -5.59 -21.92 20.31
C HIS A 13 -6.50 -20.79 19.85
N LEU A 14 -6.33 -19.60 20.42
CA LEU A 14 -6.56 -18.39 19.67
C LEU A 14 -5.43 -18.36 18.64
N TYR A 15 -5.76 -18.76 17.42
CA TYR A 15 -5.14 -18.24 16.22
C TYR A 15 -4.79 -16.76 16.47
N GLU A 16 -3.50 -16.43 16.55
CA GLU A 16 -3.05 -15.04 16.62
C GLU A 16 -3.19 -14.48 15.20
N PRO A 17 -4.22 -13.66 14.90
CA PRO A 17 -4.28 -13.02 13.60
C PRO A 17 -3.15 -12.00 13.60
N ARG A 18 -2.11 -12.26 12.79
CA ARG A 18 -0.99 -11.37 12.43
C ARG A 18 -1.06 -10.01 13.15
N ALA A 19 -0.40 -9.89 14.29
CA ALA A 19 -0.20 -8.58 14.89
C ALA A 19 0.72 -7.77 13.96
N PRO A 20 0.30 -6.63 13.38
CA PRO A 20 1.27 -5.64 12.97
C PRO A 20 1.87 -5.05 14.26
N ARG A 21 3.00 -5.58 14.72
CA ARG A 21 3.83 -4.91 15.74
C ARG A 21 4.58 -3.75 15.07
N ARG A 22 3.82 -2.70 14.79
CA ARG A 22 4.18 -1.28 14.96
C ARG A 22 3.00 -0.43 14.47
N ALA A 23 1.92 -0.44 15.25
CA ALA A 23 1.08 0.76 15.31
C ALA A 23 1.99 1.88 15.86
N VAL A 24 2.28 2.90 15.05
CA VAL A 24 2.77 4.16 15.60
C VAL A 24 1.59 4.76 16.35
N LEU A 25 1.50 4.43 17.64
CA LEU A 25 0.70 5.19 18.60
C LEU A 25 1.34 6.57 18.72
N GLN A 26 1.02 7.49 17.82
CA GLN A 26 1.13 8.90 18.13
C GLN A 26 -0.25 9.39 18.59
N ASN A 27 -0.42 9.35 19.91
CA ASN A 27 -1.38 10.15 20.68
C ASN A 27 -2.86 10.00 20.29
N SER A 28 -3.41 8.78 20.34
CA SER A 28 -4.86 8.54 20.50
C SER A 28 -5.78 9.27 19.52
N ARG A 29 -5.37 9.44 18.25
CA ARG A 29 -6.21 10.03 17.18
C ARG A 29 -6.10 9.18 15.91
N CYS A 30 -7.23 8.89 15.25
CA CYS A 30 -7.21 8.49 13.84
C CYS A 30 -6.50 9.62 13.08
N GLN A 31 -5.36 9.33 12.48
CA GLN A 31 -4.55 10.34 11.82
C GLN A 31 -5.31 10.82 10.57
N ILE A 32 -5.86 12.03 10.64
CA ILE A 32 -6.47 12.69 9.49
C ILE A 32 -5.31 13.08 8.57
N LEU A 33 -5.18 12.43 7.42
CA LEU A 33 -4.24 12.84 6.39
C LEU A 33 -4.60 14.26 5.90
N PRO A 34 -3.62 15.11 5.58
CA PRO A 34 -3.90 16.39 4.95
C PRO A 34 -4.55 16.11 3.58
N GLU A 35 -5.83 16.44 3.45
CA GLU A 35 -6.58 16.26 2.22
C GLU A 35 -6.06 17.24 1.16
N TYR A 36 -5.58 16.70 0.05
CA TYR A 36 -5.29 17.49 -1.14
C TYR A 36 -6.55 17.60 -1.97
N ASP A 37 -7.05 18.83 -2.19
CA ASP A 37 -8.21 19.05 -3.06
C ASP A 37 -7.87 18.88 -4.56
N THR A 38 -6.59 19.00 -4.90
CA THR A 38 -6.06 18.87 -6.26
C THR A 38 -4.69 18.22 -6.23
N VAL A 39 -4.26 17.62 -7.33
CA VAL A 39 -2.93 17.00 -7.44
C VAL A 39 -1.86 18.10 -7.28
N PRO A 40 -1.07 18.11 -6.19
CA PRO A 40 0.06 19.03 -6.06
C PRO A 40 1.16 18.72 -7.09
N LYS A 41 1.93 19.73 -7.45
CA LYS A 41 3.13 19.55 -8.28
C LYS A 41 4.27 18.99 -7.44
N THR A 42 4.84 17.88 -7.87
CA THR A 42 5.99 17.20 -7.25
C THR A 42 7.15 17.09 -8.24
N SER A 43 8.29 16.54 -7.80
CA SER A 43 9.44 16.27 -8.67
C SER A 43 9.29 15.01 -9.53
N PHE A 44 8.15 14.32 -9.46
CA PHE A 44 7.92 13.06 -10.14
C PHE A 44 8.12 13.14 -11.67
N SER A 45 8.79 12.13 -12.22
CA SER A 45 9.00 11.97 -13.67
C SER A 45 9.01 10.50 -14.07
N CYS A 46 8.46 10.22 -15.26
CA CYS A 46 8.52 8.90 -15.91
C CYS A 46 9.84 8.62 -16.61
N GLN A 47 10.81 9.53 -16.58
CA GLN A 47 12.10 9.31 -17.20
C GLN A 47 12.80 8.08 -16.62
N GLY A 48 13.15 7.12 -17.49
CA GLY A 48 13.79 5.86 -17.10
C GLY A 48 12.85 4.84 -16.43
N ARG A 49 11.54 5.08 -16.44
CA ARG A 49 10.54 4.21 -15.83
C ARG A 49 9.79 3.40 -16.88
N THR A 50 9.43 2.15 -16.56
CA THR A 50 8.60 1.30 -17.42
C THR A 50 7.13 1.71 -17.36
N TYR A 51 6.29 1.10 -18.19
CA TYR A 51 4.85 1.31 -18.08
C TYR A 51 4.38 0.83 -16.70
N GLY A 52 3.51 1.61 -16.05
CA GLY A 52 2.92 1.20 -14.79
C GLY A 52 2.56 2.36 -13.88
N TYR A 53 2.34 2.02 -12.61
CA TYR A 53 1.79 2.90 -11.59
C TYR A 53 2.85 3.14 -10.53
N TYR A 54 2.98 4.39 -10.10
CA TYR A 54 4.06 4.83 -9.24
C TYR A 54 3.50 5.69 -8.11
N ALA A 55 3.67 5.24 -6.88
CA ALA A 55 3.43 6.05 -5.69
C ALA A 55 4.27 7.33 -5.73
N ASP A 56 3.78 8.42 -5.14
CA ASP A 56 4.57 9.62 -4.94
C ASP A 56 4.89 9.84 -3.44
N PRO A 57 6.11 9.49 -3.00
CA PRO A 57 6.53 9.70 -1.62
C PRO A 57 6.58 11.17 -1.19
N GLU A 58 6.75 12.13 -2.10
CA GLU A 58 6.84 13.56 -1.74
C GLU A 58 5.53 14.08 -1.13
N VAL A 59 4.42 13.44 -1.48
CA VAL A 59 3.08 13.78 -1.01
C VAL A 59 2.47 12.65 -0.19
N ASN A 60 3.33 11.91 0.52
CA ASN A 60 2.96 10.80 1.39
C ASN A 60 2.08 9.75 0.68
N CYS A 61 2.35 9.49 -0.60
CA CYS A 61 1.64 8.52 -1.43
C CYS A 61 0.14 8.83 -1.59
N GLN A 62 -0.32 10.04 -1.27
CA GLN A 62 -1.70 10.46 -1.55
C GLN A 62 -1.94 10.65 -3.04
N VAL A 63 -0.88 10.85 -3.82
CA VAL A 63 -0.90 10.85 -5.28
C VAL A 63 -0.18 9.61 -5.79
N PHE A 64 -0.67 9.08 -6.90
CA PHE A 64 0.10 8.17 -7.74
C PHE A 64 0.09 8.64 -9.19
N HIS A 65 1.09 8.19 -9.93
CA HIS A 65 1.28 8.52 -11.33
C HIS A 65 1.23 7.28 -12.20
N ILE A 66 0.69 7.43 -13.41
CA ILE A 66 0.73 6.39 -14.44
C ILE A 66 1.73 6.83 -15.51
N CYS A 67 2.75 6.00 -15.71
CA CYS A 67 3.70 6.18 -16.80
C CYS A 67 3.29 5.36 -18.04
N PRO A 68 3.33 5.96 -19.23
CA PRO A 68 3.10 5.25 -20.50
C PRO A 68 4.23 4.30 -20.90
N GLY A 69 5.36 4.29 -20.16
CA GLY A 69 6.54 3.48 -20.44
C GLY A 69 7.59 4.19 -21.29
N ALA A 70 8.59 3.43 -21.74
CA ALA A 70 9.86 3.96 -22.27
C ALA A 70 9.73 4.92 -23.47
N TYR A 71 8.64 4.80 -24.24
CA TYR A 71 8.42 5.61 -25.45
C TYR A 71 7.39 6.72 -25.26
N GLY A 72 6.73 6.79 -24.11
CA GLY A 72 5.72 7.81 -23.86
C GLY A 72 6.30 9.03 -23.13
N VAL A 73 5.79 10.21 -23.49
CA VAL A 73 6.13 11.47 -22.82
C VAL A 73 5.07 11.80 -21.76
N GLY A 74 5.52 12.36 -20.64
CA GLY A 74 4.63 12.79 -19.57
C GLY A 74 4.13 11.65 -18.66
N HIS A 75 3.11 11.97 -17.88
CA HIS A 75 2.45 11.09 -16.94
C HIS A 75 1.03 11.58 -16.67
N TYR A 76 0.19 10.69 -16.14
CA TYR A 76 -1.11 11.05 -15.57
C TYR A 76 -1.01 10.95 -14.05
N SER A 77 -1.60 11.90 -13.33
CA SER A 77 -1.54 11.93 -11.87
C SER A 77 -2.94 11.87 -11.28
N PHE A 78 -3.10 11.09 -10.23
CA PHE A 78 -4.37 10.86 -9.58
C PHE A 78 -4.22 10.96 -8.07
N LEU A 79 -5.19 11.61 -7.43
CA LEU A 79 -5.34 11.57 -5.99
C LEU A 79 -6.04 10.27 -5.59
N CYS A 80 -5.54 9.64 -4.53
CA CYS A 80 -6.30 8.61 -3.84
C CYS A 80 -7.53 9.23 -3.16
N PRO A 81 -8.66 8.50 -3.07
CA PRO A 81 -9.85 8.96 -2.34
C PRO A 81 -9.57 9.24 -0.87
N ASN A 82 -10.47 9.99 -0.23
CA ASN A 82 -10.31 10.52 1.12
C ASN A 82 -9.77 9.47 2.11
N GLN A 83 -8.68 9.85 2.79
CA GLN A 83 -8.01 9.06 3.84
C GLN A 83 -7.40 7.74 3.36
N THR A 84 -7.02 7.65 2.08
CA THR A 84 -6.24 6.52 1.54
C THR A 84 -4.96 7.00 0.88
N VAL A 85 -3.99 6.09 0.75
CA VAL A 85 -2.71 6.32 0.10
C VAL A 85 -2.40 5.16 -0.83
N PHE A 86 -1.63 5.42 -1.88
CA PHE A 86 -1.31 4.43 -2.89
C PHE A 86 -0.35 3.38 -2.35
N ASN A 87 -0.80 2.13 -2.33
CA ASN A 87 -0.02 0.97 -1.97
C ASN A 87 0.71 0.44 -3.20
N GLN A 88 1.98 0.78 -3.35
CA GLN A 88 2.78 0.33 -4.50
C GLN A 88 2.85 -1.20 -4.63
N ALA A 89 2.77 -1.94 -3.53
CA ALA A 89 2.83 -3.40 -3.55
C ALA A 89 1.65 -4.05 -4.27
N TYR A 90 0.47 -3.43 -4.14
CA TYR A 90 -0.79 -3.97 -4.65
C TYR A 90 -1.41 -3.11 -5.76
N LEU A 91 -0.78 -1.97 -6.08
CA LEU A 91 -1.19 -1.03 -7.12
C LEU A 91 -2.62 -0.51 -6.92
N VAL A 92 -3.00 -0.29 -5.66
CA VAL A 92 -4.33 0.21 -5.26
C VAL A 92 -4.19 1.29 -4.18
N CYS A 93 -5.17 2.18 -4.07
CA CYS A 93 -5.29 3.03 -2.89
C CYS A 93 -5.81 2.20 -1.71
N ASP A 94 -5.07 2.22 -0.61
CA ASP A 94 -5.35 1.43 0.59
C ASP A 94 -5.28 2.36 1.82
N HIS A 95 -5.68 1.83 2.97
CA HIS A 95 -5.57 2.57 4.21
C HIS A 95 -4.09 2.80 4.59
N PRO A 96 -3.75 3.96 5.16
CA PRO A 96 -2.36 4.31 5.48
C PRO A 96 -1.66 3.33 6.43
N TYR A 97 -2.40 2.61 7.28
CA TYR A 97 -1.83 1.61 8.18
C TYR A 97 -1.36 0.33 7.45
N ASN A 98 -1.77 0.12 6.20
CA ASN A 98 -1.31 -0.98 5.34
C ASN A 98 -0.14 -0.57 4.43
N VAL A 99 0.25 0.71 4.43
CA VAL A 99 1.19 1.28 3.45
C VAL A 99 2.37 1.95 4.14
N ASP A 100 3.57 1.39 3.96
CA ASP A 100 4.80 2.10 4.27
C ASP A 100 5.27 2.91 3.06
N CYS A 101 4.74 4.13 2.94
CA CYS A 101 5.01 5.02 1.81
C CYS A 101 6.50 5.34 1.64
N SER A 102 7.29 5.33 2.73
CA SER A 102 8.72 5.65 2.69
C SER A 102 9.54 4.62 1.90
N THR A 103 8.97 3.42 1.69
CA THR A 103 9.59 2.32 0.95
C THR A 103 8.97 2.09 -0.44
N ALA A 104 8.02 2.94 -0.84
CA ALA A 104 7.24 2.71 -2.05
C ALA A 104 8.10 2.69 -3.31
N ASP A 105 9.16 3.49 -3.37
CA ASP A 105 10.08 3.54 -4.51
C ASP A 105 10.85 2.23 -4.75
N GLY A 106 11.21 1.53 -3.68
CA GLY A 106 11.81 0.19 -3.74
C GLY A 106 10.88 -0.87 -4.34
N LEU A 107 9.59 -0.60 -4.45
CA LEU A 107 8.58 -1.53 -4.98
C LEU A 107 8.18 -1.24 -6.43
N TYR A 108 8.78 -0.24 -7.08
CA TYR A 108 8.45 0.11 -8.48
C TYR A 108 8.70 -1.02 -9.49
N SER A 109 9.55 -2.01 -9.15
CA SER A 109 9.79 -3.17 -10.02
C SER A 109 8.55 -4.04 -10.24
N ILE A 110 7.51 -3.91 -9.40
CA ILE A 110 6.22 -4.61 -9.56
C ILE A 110 5.55 -4.24 -10.89
N ASN A 111 5.81 -3.05 -11.43
CA ASN A 111 5.30 -2.63 -12.73
C ASN A 111 5.79 -3.50 -13.90
N ASN A 112 6.88 -4.25 -13.74
CA ASN A 112 7.35 -5.17 -14.77
C ASN A 112 6.38 -6.34 -15.01
N ASN A 113 5.46 -6.60 -14.08
CA ASN A 113 4.47 -7.67 -14.21
C ASN A 113 3.33 -7.33 -15.17
N PHE A 114 3.16 -6.06 -15.58
CA PHE A 114 2.11 -5.68 -16.54
C PHE A 114 2.28 -6.32 -17.93
N PHE A 115 3.50 -6.73 -18.28
CA PHE A 115 3.80 -7.42 -19.54
C PHE A 115 4.38 -8.82 -19.31
N ALA A 116 4.30 -9.34 -18.08
CA ALA A 116 4.55 -10.75 -17.85
C ALA A 116 3.42 -11.51 -18.55
N LEU A 117 3.69 -11.99 -19.76
CA LEU A 117 2.82 -12.95 -20.41
C LEU A 117 2.84 -14.21 -19.55
N ASP A 118 1.68 -14.67 -19.12
CA ASP A 118 1.57 -16.04 -18.61
C ASP A 118 1.82 -16.96 -19.81
N ASP A 119 2.88 -17.78 -19.75
CA ASP A 119 3.24 -18.77 -20.78
C ASP A 119 2.12 -19.82 -21.05
N ASN A 120 0.98 -19.73 -20.35
CA ASN A 120 -0.20 -20.57 -20.51
C ASN A 120 -1.32 -19.97 -21.39
N ASP A 121 -1.13 -18.77 -21.95
CA ASP A 121 -2.13 -18.08 -22.79
C ASP A 121 -1.75 -18.03 -24.30
N LEU A 122 -0.82 -18.90 -24.72
CA LEU A 122 -0.43 -19.12 -26.13
C LEU A 122 -0.84 -20.50 -26.65
#